data_AF-A0A948VV30-F1
#
_entry.id   AF-A0A948VV30-F1
#
_cell.length_a   1.000
_cell.length_b   1.000
_cell.length_c   1.000
_cell.angle_alpha   90.00
_cell.angle_beta   90.00
_cell.angle_gamma   90.00
#
_symmetry.space_group_name_H-M   'P 1'
#
loop_
_entity.id
_entity.type
_entity.pdbx_description
1 polymer ?
#
loop_
_entity_poly.entity_id
_entity_poly.type
_entity_poly.pdbx_seq_one_letter_code
_entity_poly.pdbx_strand_id
1 'polypeptide(L)'
;DSIGWAAILPQMLAALGAVFALAGVGEIIGGIAGGIIPEGSVFLTVVVFALGMALFTMIMGNAFAAFPVMAMAIGIPLLIETYGGNPAVIGAVGMLAGFCGTLLTPMAANFNIVPAALLELKDQNGVIRQQIGTAVPLLVCNVVIIYVGAFWLWK
;
A
#
# COMPACT_ATOMS: atom_id res chain seq x y z
N ASP A 1 -30.16 2.62 18.65
CA ASP A 1 -29.50 1.90 17.55
C ASP A 1 -28.28 2.65 17.06
N SER A 2 -27.12 2.29 17.57
CA SER A 2 -25.84 2.82 17.12
C SER A 2 -25.44 2.05 15.86
N ILE A 3 -25.42 2.72 14.71
CA ILE A 3 -24.82 2.16 13.49
C ILE A 3 -23.39 1.73 13.87
N GLY A 4 -23.10 0.44 13.71
CA GLY A 4 -21.80 -0.12 14.08
C GLY A 4 -20.68 0.48 13.23
N TRP A 5 -19.49 0.62 13.81
CA TRP A 5 -18.29 1.12 13.12
C TRP A 5 -17.98 0.34 11.83
N ALA A 6 -18.36 -0.95 11.77
CA ALA A 6 -18.21 -1.80 10.59
C ALA A 6 -19.03 -1.32 9.37
N ALA A 7 -20.16 -0.65 9.58
CA ALA A 7 -20.97 -0.09 8.48
C ALA A 7 -20.48 1.28 8.02
N ILE A 8 -19.90 2.07 8.94
CA ILE A 8 -19.40 3.43 8.65
C ILE A 8 -18.02 3.38 7.98
N LEU A 9 -17.16 2.42 8.38
CA LEU A 9 -15.78 2.33 7.89
C LEU A 9 -15.68 2.22 6.35
N PRO A 10 -16.43 1.31 5.66
CA PRO A 10 -16.38 1.24 4.20
C PRO A 10 -16.78 2.56 3.53
N GLN A 11 -17.79 3.26 4.06
CA GLN A 11 -18.26 4.52 3.52
C GLN A 11 -17.23 5.64 3.70
N MET A 12 -16.55 5.68 4.85
CA MET A 12 -15.44 6.63 5.09
C MET A 12 -14.25 6.37 4.15
N LEU A 13 -13.90 5.10 3.91
CA LEU A 13 -12.85 4.74 2.97
C LEU A 13 -13.22 5.09 1.53
N ALA A 14 -14.47 4.87 1.13
CA ALA A 14 -14.97 5.28 -0.19
C ALA A 14 -14.92 6.81 -0.35
N ALA A 15 -15.35 7.57 0.67
CA ALA A 15 -15.28 9.02 0.66
C ALA A 15 -13.83 9.53 0.56
N LEU A 16 -12.90 8.95 1.32
CA LEU A 16 -11.48 9.29 1.23
C LEU A 16 -10.91 9.02 -0.17
N GLY A 17 -11.25 7.87 -0.77
CA GLY A 17 -10.87 7.54 -2.14
C GLY A 17 -11.41 8.56 -3.15
N ALA A 18 -12.68 8.96 -3.00
CA ALA A 18 -13.30 9.98 -3.84
C ALA A 18 -12.61 11.36 -3.71
N VAL A 19 -12.26 11.77 -2.48
CA VAL A 19 -11.51 13.02 -2.25
C VAL A 19 -10.15 12.99 -2.94
N PHE A 20 -9.41 11.88 -2.86
CA PHE A 20 -8.12 11.76 -3.54
C PHE A 20 -8.24 11.75 -5.07
N ALA A 21 -9.31 11.14 -5.60
CA ALA A 21 -9.62 11.19 -7.03
C ALA A 21 -9.89 12.64 -7.47
N LEU A 22 -10.75 13.36 -6.73
CA LEU A 22 -11.09 14.76 -7.03
C LEU A 22 -9.89 15.71 -6.89
N ALA A 23 -8.95 15.39 -6.00
CA ALA A 23 -7.72 16.15 -5.81
C ALA A 23 -6.65 15.86 -6.89
N GLY A 24 -6.91 14.98 -7.86
CA GLY A 24 -5.97 14.68 -8.96
C GLY A 24 -4.70 13.95 -8.51
N VAL A 25 -4.70 13.36 -7.31
CA VAL A 25 -3.49 12.74 -6.73
C VAL A 25 -3.00 11.56 -7.59
N GLY A 26 -3.95 10.79 -8.15
CA GLY A 26 -3.64 9.66 -9.03
C GLY A 26 -2.90 10.06 -10.31
N GLU A 27 -3.30 11.17 -10.93
CA GLU A 27 -2.71 11.68 -12.18
C GLU A 27 -1.28 12.18 -11.95
N ILE A 28 -1.04 12.88 -10.84
CA ILE A 28 0.28 13.36 -10.46
C ILE A 28 1.24 12.18 -10.24
N ILE A 29 0.80 11.18 -9.46
CA ILE A 29 1.63 9.99 -9.17
C ILE A 29 1.83 9.16 -10.44
N GLY A 30 0.78 9.00 -11.25
CA GLY A 30 0.85 8.31 -12.53
C GLY A 30 1.85 8.96 -13.50
N GLY A 31 1.88 10.28 -13.56
CA GLY A 31 2.86 11.03 -14.37
C GLY A 31 4.30 10.83 -13.90
N ILE A 32 4.53 10.84 -12.58
CA ILE A 32 5.85 10.54 -12.00
C ILE A 32 6.25 9.10 -12.29
N ALA A 33 5.33 8.15 -12.09
CA ALA A 33 5.57 6.73 -12.35
C ALA A 33 5.86 6.46 -13.82
N GLY A 34 5.12 7.09 -14.74
CA GLY A 34 5.34 6.99 -16.19
C GLY A 34 6.69 7.52 -16.65
N GLY A 35 7.29 8.47 -15.94
CA GLY A 35 8.66 8.93 -16.19
C GLY A 35 9.75 7.95 -15.73
N ILE A 36 9.41 7.03 -14.82
CA ILE A 36 10.35 6.07 -14.21
C ILE A 36 10.21 4.67 -14.82
N ILE A 37 8.99 4.28 -15.21
CA ILE A 37 8.66 2.94 -15.71
C ILE A 37 8.94 2.87 -17.22
N PRO A 38 9.91 2.05 -17.67
CA PRO A 38 10.06 1.77 -19.10
C PRO A 38 8.81 1.10 -19.65
N GLU A 39 8.36 1.53 -20.83
CA GLU A 39 7.20 0.96 -21.50
C GLU A 39 7.32 -0.57 -21.62
N GLY A 40 6.27 -1.29 -21.25
CA GLY A 40 6.22 -2.75 -21.31
C GLY A 40 6.83 -3.49 -20.11
N SER A 41 7.47 -2.80 -19.16
CA SER A 41 8.11 -3.46 -18.01
C SER A 41 7.11 -3.78 -16.89
N VAL A 42 6.47 -4.95 -16.97
CA VAL A 42 5.54 -5.45 -15.94
C VAL A 42 6.22 -5.57 -14.59
N PHE A 43 7.43 -6.14 -14.54
CA PHE A 43 8.16 -6.32 -13.27
C PHE A 43 8.41 -4.99 -12.56
N LEU A 44 8.89 -3.98 -13.30
CA LEU A 44 9.20 -2.68 -12.70
C LEU A 44 7.92 -1.95 -12.27
N THR A 45 6.82 -2.11 -13.01
CA THR A 45 5.51 -1.60 -12.61
C THR A 45 5.03 -2.23 -11.30
N VAL A 46 5.22 -3.54 -11.11
CA VAL A 46 4.90 -4.23 -9.85
C VAL A 46 5.75 -3.71 -8.70
N VAL A 47 7.05 -3.52 -8.92
CA VAL A 47 7.97 -2.96 -7.91
C VAL A 47 7.54 -1.56 -7.50
N VAL A 48 7.27 -0.68 -8.47
CA VAL A 48 6.83 0.71 -8.19
C VAL A 48 5.48 0.71 -7.47
N PHE A 49 4.54 -0.15 -7.86
CA PHE A 49 3.26 -0.28 -7.16
C PHE A 49 3.43 -0.73 -5.71
N ALA A 50 4.21 -1.79 -5.44
CA ALA A 50 4.42 -2.32 -4.10
C ALA A 50 5.19 -1.35 -3.19
N LEU A 51 6.26 -0.72 -3.73
CA LEU A 51 7.01 0.31 -3.01
C LEU A 51 6.15 1.54 -2.76
N GLY A 52 5.39 1.99 -3.75
CA GLY A 52 4.45 3.09 -3.62
C GLY A 52 3.40 2.81 -2.55
N MET A 53 2.82 1.61 -2.52
CA MET A 53 1.92 1.17 -1.45
C MET A 53 2.57 1.29 -0.08
N ALA A 54 3.79 0.79 0.11
CA ALA A 54 4.49 0.87 1.40
C ALA A 54 4.84 2.32 1.79
N LEU A 55 5.35 3.12 0.84
CA LEU A 55 5.76 4.51 1.08
C LEU A 55 4.58 5.42 1.40
N PHE A 56 3.50 5.37 0.61
CA PHE A 56 2.29 6.14 0.89
C PHE A 56 1.65 5.71 2.21
N THR A 57 1.72 4.41 2.54
CA THR A 57 1.27 3.94 3.85
C THR A 57 2.13 4.49 4.99
N MET A 58 3.45 4.60 4.81
CA MET A 58 4.31 5.23 5.83
C MET A 58 3.92 6.69 6.06
N ILE A 59 3.55 7.43 5.01
CA ILE A 59 3.10 8.83 5.10
C ILE A 59 1.74 8.94 5.81
N MET A 60 0.77 8.11 5.41
CA MET A 60 -0.60 8.17 5.93
C MET A 60 -0.81 7.42 7.26
N GLY A 61 0.13 6.56 7.65
CA GLY A 61 0.01 5.70 8.83
C GLY A 61 -0.93 4.49 8.65
N ASN A 62 -1.53 4.30 7.48
CA ASN A 62 -2.48 3.21 7.23
C ASN A 62 -2.59 2.79 5.76
N ALA A 63 -2.60 1.47 5.51
CA ALA A 63 -2.66 0.89 4.17
C ALA A 63 -3.98 1.14 3.43
N PHE A 64 -5.12 1.17 4.14
CA PHE A 64 -6.43 1.44 3.55
C PHE A 64 -6.54 2.87 3.00
N ALA A 65 -5.82 3.82 3.59
CA ALA A 65 -5.76 5.19 3.07
C ALA A 65 -4.87 5.29 1.82
N ALA A 66 -3.77 4.52 1.79
CA ALA A 66 -2.87 4.46 0.64
C ALA A 66 -3.44 3.76 -0.58
N PHE A 67 -4.28 2.76 -0.36
CA PHE A 67 -4.74 1.87 -1.41
C PHE A 67 -5.50 2.57 -2.55
N PRO A 68 -6.52 3.42 -2.31
CA PRO A 68 -7.22 4.10 -3.39
C PRO A 68 -6.28 4.93 -4.27
N VAL A 69 -5.32 5.62 -3.65
CA VAL A 69 -4.34 6.46 -4.35
C VAL A 69 -3.50 5.61 -5.30
N MET A 70 -2.87 4.55 -4.80
CA MET A 70 -1.98 3.71 -5.58
C MET A 70 -2.72 2.82 -6.58
N ALA A 71 -3.93 2.37 -6.24
CA ALA A 71 -4.78 1.63 -7.14
C ALA A 71 -5.19 2.49 -8.34
N MET A 72 -5.61 3.74 -8.11
CA MET A 72 -5.95 4.66 -9.20
C MET A 72 -4.73 5.12 -10.00
N ALA A 73 -3.58 5.31 -9.35
CA ALA A 73 -2.38 5.80 -10.03
C ALA A 73 -1.67 4.74 -10.89
N ILE A 74 -1.61 3.48 -10.41
CA ILE A 74 -0.76 2.44 -11.00
C ILE A 74 -1.48 1.10 -11.09
N GLY A 75 -2.13 0.65 -10.01
CA GLY A 75 -2.68 -0.70 -9.93
C GLY A 75 -3.71 -1.02 -11.01
N ILE A 76 -4.76 -0.20 -11.12
CA ILE A 76 -5.83 -0.36 -12.10
C ILE A 76 -5.32 -0.04 -13.52
N PRO A 77 -4.83 1.17 -13.83
CA PRO A 77 -4.53 1.52 -15.23
C PRO A 77 -3.37 0.72 -15.82
N LEU A 78 -2.31 0.45 -15.06
CA LEU A 78 -1.12 -0.22 -15.59
C LEU A 78 -1.17 -1.74 -15.36
N LEU A 79 -1.30 -2.19 -14.10
CA LEU A 79 -1.19 -3.62 -13.81
C LEU A 79 -2.41 -4.42 -14.29
N ILE A 80 -3.62 -3.88 -14.16
CA ILE A 80 -4.86 -4.56 -14.54
C ILE A 80 -5.23 -4.27 -15.99
N GLU A 81 -5.45 -3.02 -16.36
CA GLU A 81 -6.00 -2.66 -17.68
C GLU A 81 -4.97 -2.81 -18.80
N THR A 82 -3.75 -2.28 -18.61
CA THR A 82 -2.70 -2.33 -19.64
C THR A 82 -2.04 -3.71 -19.75
N TYR A 83 -1.68 -4.32 -18.61
CA TYR A 83 -0.93 -5.58 -18.59
C TYR A 83 -1.77 -6.83 -18.34
N GLY A 84 -3.07 -6.70 -18.05
CA GLY A 84 -4.00 -7.82 -17.90
C GLY A 84 -3.77 -8.69 -16.66
N GLY A 85 -3.18 -8.13 -15.60
CA GLY A 85 -2.89 -8.88 -14.37
C GLY A 85 -4.15 -9.18 -13.56
N ASN A 86 -4.09 -10.24 -12.75
CA ASN A 86 -5.21 -10.64 -11.88
C ASN A 86 -5.57 -9.54 -10.85
N PRO A 87 -6.78 -8.94 -10.91
CA PRO A 87 -7.19 -7.88 -9.99
C PRO A 87 -7.23 -8.30 -8.52
N ALA A 88 -7.60 -9.56 -8.24
CA ALA A 88 -7.69 -10.07 -6.88
C ALA A 88 -6.29 -10.18 -6.24
N VAL A 89 -5.30 -10.67 -6.99
CA VAL A 89 -3.91 -10.75 -6.50
C VAL A 89 -3.33 -9.35 -6.31
N ILE A 90 -3.49 -8.47 -7.31
CA ILE A 90 -2.97 -7.09 -7.26
C ILE A 90 -3.60 -6.33 -6.09
N GLY A 91 -4.91 -6.45 -5.88
CA GLY A 91 -5.63 -5.82 -4.79
C GLY A 91 -5.22 -6.35 -3.41
N ALA A 92 -5.30 -7.67 -3.22
CA ALA A 92 -5.04 -8.28 -1.92
C ALA A 92 -3.56 -8.17 -1.50
N VAL A 93 -2.65 -8.51 -2.40
CA VAL A 93 -1.21 -8.50 -2.09
C VAL A 93 -0.65 -7.08 -2.14
N GLY A 94 -1.23 -6.18 -2.94
CA GLY A 94 -0.97 -4.75 -2.87
C GLY A 94 -1.28 -4.18 -1.49
N MET A 95 -2.40 -4.58 -0.88
CA MET A 95 -2.71 -4.23 0.51
C MET A 95 -1.69 -4.78 1.51
N LEU A 96 -1.23 -6.03 1.33
CA LEU A 96 -0.15 -6.60 2.15
C LEU A 96 1.16 -5.82 2.03
N ALA A 97 1.51 -5.36 0.83
CA ALA A 97 2.64 -4.46 0.61
C ALA A 97 2.45 -3.13 1.37
N GLY A 98 1.23 -2.58 1.37
CA GLY A 98 0.87 -1.42 2.19
C GLY A 98 1.09 -1.65 3.69
N PHE A 99 0.64 -2.78 4.23
CA PHE A 99 0.84 -3.11 5.65
C PHE A 99 2.31 -3.22 6.05
N CYS A 100 3.22 -3.58 5.12
CA CYS A 100 4.66 -3.49 5.37
C CYS A 100 5.09 -2.05 5.69
N GLY A 101 4.47 -1.05 5.06
CA GLY A 101 4.66 0.37 5.38
C GLY A 101 4.11 0.77 6.74
N THR A 102 2.98 0.20 7.19
CA THR A 102 2.42 0.48 8.53
C THR A 102 3.40 0.10 9.63
N LEU A 103 4.16 -0.98 9.44
CA LEU A 103 5.21 -1.43 10.37
C LEU A 103 6.42 -0.48 10.42
N LEU A 104 6.60 0.36 9.40
CA LEU A 104 7.79 1.19 9.22
C LEU A 104 7.56 2.67 9.55
N THR A 105 6.43 3.04 10.16
CA THR A 105 6.07 4.45 10.41
C THR A 105 5.64 4.75 11.84
N PRO A 106 6.07 5.89 12.42
CA PRO A 106 5.57 6.36 13.71
C PRO A 106 4.11 6.83 13.64
N MET A 107 3.57 7.14 12.45
CA MET A 107 2.17 7.54 12.30
C MET A 107 1.18 6.42 12.64
N ALA A 108 1.62 5.15 12.55
CA ALA A 108 0.85 4.00 12.98
C ALA A 108 0.89 3.86 14.52
N ALA A 109 0.31 4.84 15.22
CA ALA A 109 0.44 5.01 16.66
C ALA A 109 0.02 3.74 17.43
N ASN A 110 -1.08 3.11 17.03
CA ASN A 110 -1.62 1.92 17.69
C ASN A 110 -0.68 0.71 17.67
N PHE A 111 0.22 0.63 16.69
CA PHE A 111 1.12 -0.51 16.51
C PHE A 111 2.54 -0.21 16.97
N ASN A 112 3.00 1.04 16.79
CA ASN A 112 4.41 1.37 16.94
C ASN A 112 4.69 2.27 18.15
N ILE A 113 3.85 3.26 18.43
CA ILE A 113 4.11 4.28 19.46
C ILE A 113 3.42 3.95 20.78
N VAL A 114 2.13 3.56 20.75
CA VAL A 114 1.35 3.26 21.94
C VAL A 114 1.95 2.07 22.71
N PRO A 115 2.28 0.92 22.09
CA PRO A 115 2.92 -0.17 22.81
C PRO A 115 4.29 0.20 23.37
N ALA A 116 5.08 1.00 22.64
CA ALA A 116 6.39 1.45 23.09
C ALA A 116 6.30 2.38 24.31
N ALA A 117 5.29 3.25 24.34
CA ALA A 117 5.02 4.13 25.47
C ALA A 117 4.47 3.36 26.68
N LEU A 118 3.57 2.39 26.48
CA LEU A 118 3.01 1.55 27.55
C LEU A 118 4.06 0.64 28.21
N LEU A 119 5.06 0.20 27.45
CA LEU A 119 6.17 -0.60 27.95
C LEU A 119 7.35 0.26 28.44
N GLU A 120 7.19 1.59 28.49
CA GLU A 120 8.21 2.56 28.89
C GLU A 120 9.58 2.32 28.23
N LEU A 121 9.57 1.95 26.94
CA LEU A 121 10.80 1.67 26.21
C LEU A 121 11.67 2.93 26.16
N LYS A 122 12.97 2.74 26.44
CA LYS A 122 13.97 3.82 26.36
C LYS A 122 14.03 4.47 24.96
N ASP A 123 13.73 3.70 23.92
CA ASP A 123 13.61 4.17 22.54
C ASP A 123 12.20 3.88 22.02
N GLN A 124 11.39 4.93 21.82
CA GLN A 124 10.03 4.80 21.28
C GLN A 124 9.99 4.31 19.83
N ASN A 125 11.10 4.44 19.08
CA ASN A 125 11.24 3.87 17.74
C ASN A 125 11.86 2.47 17.75
N GLY A 126 12.14 1.90 18.93
CA GLY A 126 12.72 0.56 19.07
C GLY A 126 11.86 -0.52 18.41
N VAL A 127 10.54 -0.38 18.48
CA VAL A 127 9.58 -1.29 17.83
C VAL A 127 9.75 -1.25 16.30
N ILE A 128 9.78 -0.05 15.71
CA ILE A 128 9.95 0.13 14.27
C ILE A 128 11.27 -0.48 13.82
N ARG A 129 12.36 -0.23 14.55
CA ARG A 129 13.69 -0.79 14.22
C ARG A 129 13.70 -2.31 14.17
N GLN A 130 13.01 -2.97 15.09
CA GLN A 130 12.88 -4.42 15.07
C GLN A 130 11.98 -4.90 13.92
N GLN A 131 10.92 -4.16 13.62
CA GLN A 131 9.99 -4.51 12.53
C GLN A 131 10.61 -4.36 11.13
N ILE A 132 11.67 -3.55 10.96
CA ILE A 132 12.42 -3.48 9.68
C ILE A 132 12.88 -4.86 9.21
N GLY A 133 13.34 -5.70 10.14
CA GLY A 133 13.83 -7.05 9.85
C GLY A 133 12.74 -7.98 9.27
N THR A 134 11.46 -7.66 9.48
CA THR A 134 10.33 -8.44 8.98
C THR A 134 9.64 -7.75 7.80
N ALA A 135 9.46 -6.43 7.87
CA ALA A 135 8.73 -5.64 6.87
C ALA A 135 9.43 -5.64 5.51
N VAL A 136 10.77 -5.51 5.48
CA VAL A 136 11.52 -5.46 4.22
C VAL A 136 11.48 -6.82 3.49
N PRO A 137 11.80 -7.96 4.13
CA PRO A 137 11.65 -9.26 3.48
C PRO A 137 10.22 -9.54 3.02
N LEU A 138 9.20 -9.21 3.83
CA LEU A 138 7.80 -9.38 3.43
C LEU A 138 7.43 -8.52 2.23
N LEU A 139 7.92 -7.28 2.14
CA LEU A 139 7.68 -6.42 0.99
C LEU A 139 8.29 -7.03 -0.29
N VAL A 140 9.49 -7.59 -0.20
CA VAL A 140 10.12 -8.32 -1.32
C VAL A 140 9.30 -9.55 -1.69
N CYS A 141 8.84 -10.33 -0.71
CA CYS A 141 7.95 -11.46 -0.98
C CYS A 141 6.65 -11.02 -1.66
N ASN A 142 6.04 -9.91 -1.24
CA ASN A 142 4.83 -9.37 -1.85
C ASN A 142 5.05 -8.97 -3.32
N VAL A 143 6.20 -8.37 -3.65
CA VAL A 143 6.58 -8.09 -5.04
C VAL A 143 6.63 -9.38 -5.87
N VAL A 144 7.29 -10.42 -5.34
CA VAL A 144 7.40 -11.72 -6.01
C VAL A 144 6.02 -12.35 -6.18
N ILE A 145 5.18 -12.34 -5.14
CA ILE A 145 3.82 -12.90 -5.19
C ILE A 145 2.96 -12.17 -6.21
N ILE A 146 3.01 -10.83 -6.27
CA ILE A 146 2.25 -10.08 -7.28
C ILE A 146 2.75 -10.45 -8.68
N TYR A 147 4.06 -10.43 -8.91
CA TYR A 147 4.62 -10.71 -10.23
C TYR A 147 4.27 -12.14 -10.72
N VAL A 148 4.49 -13.14 -9.86
CA VAL A 148 4.22 -14.55 -10.18
C VAL A 148 2.72 -14.83 -10.20
N GLY A 149 1.99 -14.46 -9.15
CA GLY A 149 0.58 -14.77 -8.99
C GLY A 149 -0.34 -14.00 -9.94
N ALA A 150 -0.07 -12.72 -10.20
CA ALA A 150 -0.94 -11.90 -11.03
C ALA A 150 -0.66 -12.03 -12.54
N PHE A 151 0.57 -12.38 -12.93
CA PHE A 151 0.98 -12.37 -14.34
C PHE A 151 1.51 -13.70 -14.88
N TRP A 152 2.11 -14.55 -14.03
CA TRP A 152 2.69 -15.82 -14.49
C TRP A 152 1.72 -17.00 -14.33
N LEU A 153 1.06 -17.11 -13.16
CA LEU A 153 0.11 -18.20 -12.87
C LEU A 153 -1.31 -17.94 -13.40
N TRP A 154 -1.61 -16.70 -13.75
CA TRP A 154 -2.95 -16.28 -14.16
C TRP A 154 -3.25 -16.49 -15.65
N LYS A 155 -2.21 -16.67 -16.48
CA LYS A 155 -2.34 -16.95 -17.91
C LYS A 155 -2.51 -18.43 -18.17
#